data_AF-A0A7J8JQD7-F1
#
_entry.id   AF-A0A7J8JQD7-F1
#
_cell.length_a   1.000
_cell.length_b   1.000
_cell.length_c   1.000
_cell.angle_alpha   90.00
_cell.angle_beta   90.00
_cell.angle_gamma   90.00
#
_symmetry.space_group_name_H-M   'P 1'
#
loop_
_entity.id
_entity.type
_entity.pdbx_description
1 polymer ?
#
loop_
_entity_poly.entity_id
_entity_poly.type
_entity_poly.pdbx_seq_one_letter_code
_entity_poly.pdbx_strand_id
1 'polypeptide(L)'
;MTFRERLLHKNLQQHLSSRELVFLLLTPSIITESCSTHRLEHALYKPQKGLFHRIPLVVANLGMSEQLGYKTVSGSCTSTGFSRAVKTHSPEFFKEDGSLKEVHKINEMYASLQEELKSICKKVEQSEEAVEKLLKDVNRLKQEIKKRKQAQIQAEREKTVQKDPQENIFLCQALRTFFPDCEFLHSCVISLKNRHISKSSCNTNHQLSVVDNLTLMVEYTDIPEDSPASSARQMKKRKALDTDDRWQFKKSRLLEIHNRPSKTDTDSSNQEKASTSSPETDEDIEKMKDSDEYPQSPTF
;
A
#
# COMPACT_ATOMS: atom_id res chain seq x y z
N MET A 1 16.25 -7.49 -5.97
CA MET A 1 15.33 -7.64 -7.11
C MET A 1 14.45 -8.87 -6.93
N THR A 2 13.16 -8.76 -7.22
CA THR A 2 12.18 -9.84 -7.11
C THR A 2 12.23 -10.81 -8.31
N PHE A 3 11.57 -11.97 -8.20
CA PHE A 3 11.46 -12.93 -9.30
C PHE A 3 10.79 -12.30 -10.55
N ARG A 4 9.71 -11.54 -10.34
CA ARG A 4 8.98 -10.85 -11.42
C ARG A 4 9.87 -9.84 -12.14
N GLU A 5 10.63 -9.04 -11.40
CA GLU A 5 11.58 -8.07 -11.98
C GLU A 5 12.63 -8.75 -12.85
N ARG A 6 13.18 -9.89 -12.41
CA ARG A 6 14.18 -10.66 -13.17
C ARG A 6 13.61 -11.19 -14.49
N LEU A 7 12.39 -11.73 -14.47
CA LEU A 7 11.74 -12.24 -15.67
C LEU A 7 11.39 -11.10 -16.63
N LEU A 8 10.83 -10.01 -16.11
CA LEU A 8 10.48 -8.84 -16.90
C LEU A 8 11.72 -8.22 -17.55
N HIS A 9 12.82 -8.08 -16.81
CA HIS A 9 14.08 -7.55 -17.34
C HIS A 9 14.61 -8.40 -18.51
N LYS A 10 14.58 -9.73 -18.40
CA LYS A 10 14.94 -10.64 -19.49
C LYS A 10 14.04 -10.47 -20.71
N ASN A 11 12.73 -10.37 -20.51
CA ASN A 11 11.78 -10.18 -21.60
C ASN A 11 12.02 -8.83 -22.30
N LEU A 12 12.25 -7.76 -21.54
CA LEU A 12 12.57 -6.44 -22.08
C LEU A 12 13.90 -6.45 -22.85
N GLN A 13 14.92 -7.14 -22.34
CA GLN A 13 16.20 -7.31 -23.03
C GLN A 13 16.04 -8.03 -24.38
N GLN A 14 15.15 -9.03 -24.46
CA GLN A 14 14.82 -9.71 -25.72
C GLN A 14 14.05 -8.79 -26.68
N HIS A 15 13.00 -8.11 -26.19
CA HIS A 15 12.15 -7.26 -27.02
C HIS A 15 12.86 -5.98 -27.52
N LEU A 16 13.70 -5.37 -26.68
CA LEU A 16 14.46 -4.16 -27.03
C LEU A 16 15.80 -4.47 -27.72
N SER A 17 16.15 -5.75 -27.86
CA SER A 17 17.45 -6.20 -28.40
C SER A 17 18.67 -5.57 -27.70
N SER A 18 18.51 -5.10 -26.46
CA SER A 18 19.56 -4.41 -25.70
C SER A 18 20.18 -5.32 -24.65
N ARG A 19 21.41 -5.77 -24.91
CA ARG A 19 22.15 -6.66 -24.00
C ARG A 19 22.71 -5.97 -22.76
N GLU A 20 22.84 -4.65 -22.82
CA GLU A 20 23.46 -3.80 -21.80
C GLU A 20 22.43 -3.15 -20.87
N LEU A 21 21.17 -3.61 -20.91
CA LEU A 21 20.09 -3.05 -20.12
C LEU A 21 20.38 -3.15 -18.61
N VAL A 22 20.32 -2.02 -17.93
CA VAL A 22 20.45 -1.92 -16.47
C VAL A 22 19.08 -1.75 -15.82
N PHE A 23 18.99 -2.11 -14.54
CA PHE A 23 17.78 -2.00 -13.74
C PHE A 23 18.05 -1.15 -12.50
N LEU A 24 17.43 0.03 -12.42
CA LEU A 24 17.49 0.89 -11.24
C LEU A 24 16.38 0.50 -10.28
N LEU A 25 16.75 -0.07 -9.13
CA LEU A 25 15.84 -0.37 -8.04
C LEU A 25 15.84 0.80 -7.05
N LEU A 26 14.67 1.37 -6.80
CA LEU A 26 14.42 2.39 -5.81
C LEU A 26 13.56 1.80 -4.68
N THR A 27 14.00 1.96 -3.44
CA THR A 27 13.32 1.44 -2.25
C THR A 27 13.14 2.56 -1.23
N PRO A 28 12.07 3.36 -1.36
CA PRO A 28 11.68 4.31 -0.34
C PRO A 28 11.17 3.57 0.89
N SER A 29 11.57 4.02 2.08
CA SER A 29 11.16 3.47 3.37
C SER A 29 11.04 4.58 4.40
N ILE A 30 10.16 4.39 5.38
CA ILE A 30 10.05 5.25 6.56
C ILE A 30 10.81 4.54 7.68
N ILE A 31 11.74 5.24 8.32
CA ILE A 31 12.66 4.62 9.29
C ILE A 31 12.13 4.74 10.71
N THR A 32 11.41 5.82 10.99
CA THR A 32 10.87 6.13 12.31
C THR A 32 9.37 5.89 12.34
N GLU A 33 8.84 5.36 13.44
CA GLU A 33 7.38 5.20 13.63
C GLU A 33 6.61 6.53 13.54
N SER A 34 7.25 7.63 13.96
CA SER A 34 6.72 8.99 13.87
C SER A 34 6.64 9.55 12.44
N CYS A 35 7.13 8.82 11.43
CA CYS A 35 7.30 9.30 10.06
C CYS A 35 8.13 10.59 9.92
N SER A 36 9.01 10.92 10.87
CA SER A 36 9.88 12.10 10.77
C SER A 36 11.11 11.87 9.90
N THR A 37 11.54 10.62 9.73
CA THR A 37 12.73 10.27 8.94
C THR A 37 12.39 9.30 7.82
N HIS A 38 12.75 9.69 6.60
CA HIS A 38 12.58 8.90 5.38
C HIS A 38 13.93 8.49 4.80
N ARG A 39 13.98 7.32 4.16
CA ARG A 39 15.17 6.82 3.48
C ARG A 39 14.80 6.33 2.08
N LEU A 40 15.48 6.85 1.07
CA LEU A 40 15.40 6.37 -0.31
C LEU A 40 16.68 5.60 -0.66
N GLU A 41 16.64 4.28 -0.52
CA GLU A 41 17.74 3.43 -0.97
C GLU A 41 17.64 3.21 -2.48
N HIS A 42 18.79 3.20 -3.16
CA HIS A 42 18.85 2.95 -4.59
C HIS A 42 20.03 2.06 -4.96
N ALA A 43 19.82 1.20 -5.96
CA ALA A 43 20.87 0.33 -6.48
C ALA A 43 20.64 0.03 -7.97
N LEU A 44 21.72 0.09 -8.75
CA LEU A 44 21.71 -0.27 -10.16
C LEU A 44 22.15 -1.73 -10.32
N TYR A 45 21.39 -2.52 -11.05
CA TYR A 45 21.67 -3.94 -11.33
C TYR A 45 21.85 -4.17 -12.82
N LYS A 46 22.75 -5.09 -13.16
CA LYS A 46 22.95 -5.54 -14.55
C LYS A 46 23.07 -7.06 -14.61
N PRO A 47 22.44 -7.71 -15.61
CA PRO A 47 22.66 -9.12 -15.83
C PRO A 47 24.07 -9.36 -16.38
N GLN A 48 24.81 -10.26 -15.75
CA GLN A 48 26.10 -10.74 -16.20
C GLN A 48 26.17 -12.25 -15.93
N LYS A 49 26.39 -13.05 -16.99
CA LYS A 49 26.47 -14.52 -16.91
C LYS A 49 25.26 -15.18 -16.23
N GLY A 50 24.05 -14.65 -16.45
CA GLY A 50 22.80 -15.18 -15.90
C GLY A 50 22.47 -14.76 -14.45
N LEU A 51 23.39 -14.07 -13.78
CA LEU A 51 23.20 -13.46 -12.46
C LEU A 51 23.09 -11.94 -12.57
N PHE A 52 22.48 -11.30 -11.58
CA PHE A 52 22.40 -9.84 -11.53
C PHE A 52 23.42 -9.31 -10.53
N HIS A 53 24.28 -8.41 -10.99
CA HIS A 53 25.32 -7.78 -10.19
C HIS A 53 24.98 -6.32 -9.97
N ARG A 54 25.31 -5.81 -8.78
CA ARG A 54 25.19 -4.38 -8.47
C ARG A 54 26.33 -3.63 -9.14
N ILE A 55 26.01 -2.50 -9.78
CA ILE A 55 26.96 -1.59 -10.41
C ILE A 55 27.00 -0.28 -9.64
N PRO A 56 28.17 0.35 -9.46
CA PRO A 56 28.26 1.67 -8.86
C PRO A 56 27.49 2.72 -9.68
N LEU A 57 26.76 3.59 -8.98
CA LEU A 57 26.07 4.74 -9.56
C LEU A 57 26.71 6.00 -8.98
N VAL A 58 27.12 6.92 -9.85
CA VAL A 58 27.67 8.23 -9.47
C VAL A 58 26.76 9.31 -10.04
N VAL A 59 26.37 10.27 -9.19
CA VAL A 59 25.59 11.43 -9.60
C VAL A 59 26.56 12.61 -9.77
N ALA A 60 26.73 13.03 -11.02
CA ALA A 60 27.57 14.18 -11.34
C ALA A 60 27.00 15.46 -10.72
N ASN A 61 27.87 16.28 -10.15
CA ASN A 61 27.51 17.52 -9.47
C ASN A 61 28.63 18.56 -9.66
N LEU A 62 28.33 19.83 -9.37
CA LEU A 62 29.27 20.94 -9.56
C LEU A 62 30.49 20.85 -8.63
N GLY A 63 30.37 20.20 -7.47
CA GLY A 63 31.48 20.01 -6.53
C GLY A 63 32.58 19.08 -7.06
N MET A 64 32.32 18.34 -8.14
CA MET A 64 33.34 17.55 -8.83
C MET A 64 34.30 18.42 -9.67
N SER A 65 34.06 19.73 -9.76
CA SER A 65 34.89 20.70 -10.49
C SER A 65 35.67 21.56 -9.49
N GLU A 66 36.89 21.14 -9.14
CA GLU A 66 37.63 21.60 -7.95
C GLU A 66 38.57 22.81 -8.17
N GLN A 67 38.36 23.64 -9.20
CA GLN A 67 39.26 24.75 -9.49
C GLN A 67 38.54 26.10 -9.42
N LEU A 68 38.43 26.64 -8.20
CA LEU A 68 37.89 27.99 -7.93
C LEU A 68 38.97 29.01 -7.53
N GLY A 69 40.24 28.59 -7.46
CA GLY A 69 41.34 29.45 -7.04
C GLY A 69 41.71 30.47 -8.11
N TYR A 70 41.38 31.74 -7.88
CA TYR A 70 41.90 32.85 -8.68
C TYR A 70 43.23 33.36 -8.12
N LYS A 71 44.18 33.68 -9.01
CA LYS A 71 45.44 34.31 -8.62
C LYS A 71 45.21 35.80 -8.34
N THR A 72 45.27 36.20 -7.07
CA THR A 72 45.02 37.59 -6.63
C THR A 72 46.27 38.47 -6.62
N VAL A 73 47.46 37.87 -6.48
CA VAL A 73 48.74 38.59 -6.45
C VAL A 73 49.65 38.09 -7.56
N SER A 74 50.22 39.01 -8.34
CA SER A 74 51.26 38.72 -9.31
C SER A 74 52.65 38.91 -8.68
N GLY A 75 53.62 38.07 -9.06
CA GLY A 75 55.02 38.34 -8.74
C GLY A 75 55.53 39.49 -9.60
N SER A 76 56.22 40.45 -9.01
CA SER A 76 56.81 41.56 -9.75
C SER A 76 57.99 41.07 -10.61
N CYS A 77 58.11 41.59 -11.84
CA CYS A 77 59.21 41.29 -12.74
C CYS A 77 59.76 42.61 -13.31
N THR A 78 61.06 42.87 -13.10
CA THR A 78 61.73 44.08 -13.60
C THR A 78 62.24 43.95 -15.04
N SER A 79 61.99 42.81 -15.70
CA SER A 79 62.43 42.56 -17.08
C SER A 79 61.67 43.41 -18.09
N THR A 80 62.41 44.26 -18.80
CA THR A 80 61.90 45.12 -19.87
C THR A 80 61.51 44.32 -21.11
N GLY A 81 62.24 43.25 -21.43
CA GLY A 81 61.93 42.34 -22.54
C GLY A 81 60.60 41.61 -22.35
N PHE A 82 60.35 41.10 -21.14
CA PHE A 82 59.09 40.46 -20.78
C PHE A 82 57.91 41.44 -20.90
N SER A 83 58.04 42.63 -20.31
CA SER A 83 57.00 43.66 -20.36
C SER A 83 56.68 44.11 -21.78
N ARG A 84 57.70 44.20 -22.65
CA ARG A 84 57.51 44.54 -24.07
C ARG A 84 56.73 43.45 -24.80
N ALA A 85 57.14 42.19 -24.65
CA ALA A 85 56.46 41.06 -25.30
C ALA A 85 54.99 40.96 -24.88
N VAL A 86 54.70 41.06 -23.58
CA VAL A 86 53.32 41.05 -23.07
C VAL A 86 52.51 42.19 -23.68
N LYS A 87 53.04 43.42 -23.72
CA LYS A 87 52.33 44.56 -24.32
C LYS A 87 52.08 44.38 -25.82
N THR A 88 53.01 43.79 -26.56
CA THR A 88 52.86 43.52 -28.00
C THR A 88 51.72 42.54 -28.29
N HIS A 89 51.54 41.50 -27.46
CA HIS A 89 50.49 40.47 -27.66
C HIS A 89 49.22 40.69 -26.83
N SER A 90 49.22 41.62 -25.87
CA SER A 90 48.04 41.98 -25.07
C SER A 90 46.77 42.29 -25.88
N PRO A 91 46.80 43.03 -27.01
CA PRO A 91 45.57 43.32 -27.77
C PRO A 91 44.93 42.07 -28.41
N GLU A 92 45.62 40.92 -28.44
CA GLU A 92 45.02 39.66 -28.90
C GLU A 92 43.94 39.17 -27.92
N PHE A 93 44.19 39.30 -26.61
CA PHE A 93 43.33 38.75 -25.54
C PHE A 93 42.47 39.80 -24.84
N PHE A 94 42.99 41.02 -24.70
CA PHE A 94 42.31 42.13 -24.01
C PHE A 94 41.62 43.07 -25.01
N LYS A 95 40.51 43.66 -24.59
CA LYS A 95 39.87 44.79 -25.26
C LYS A 95 40.55 46.10 -24.82
N GLU A 96 40.19 47.20 -25.49
CA GLU A 96 40.76 48.54 -25.21
C GLU A 96 40.44 49.06 -23.80
N ASP A 97 39.36 48.57 -23.19
CA ASP A 97 38.94 48.87 -21.81
C ASP A 97 39.68 48.03 -20.74
N GLY A 98 40.57 47.12 -21.15
CA GLY A 98 41.29 46.21 -20.26
C GLY A 98 40.52 44.94 -19.89
N SER A 99 39.32 44.72 -20.43
CA SER A 99 38.55 43.49 -20.21
C SER A 99 39.06 42.32 -21.06
N LEU A 100 38.92 41.09 -20.56
CA LEU A 100 39.30 39.89 -21.31
C LEU A 100 38.20 39.51 -22.30
N LYS A 101 38.55 39.33 -23.58
CA LYS A 101 37.59 39.00 -24.65
C LYS A 101 36.83 37.70 -24.37
N GLU A 102 37.50 36.69 -23.82
CA GLU A 102 36.89 35.37 -23.56
C GLU A 102 35.84 35.41 -22.44
N VAL A 103 36.02 36.25 -21.42
CA VAL A 103 35.01 36.43 -20.36
C VAL A 103 33.69 36.90 -20.97
N HIS A 104 33.76 37.86 -21.90
CA HIS A 104 32.56 38.37 -22.55
C HIS A 104 31.90 37.31 -23.43
N LYS A 105 32.65 36.58 -24.25
CA LYS A 105 32.11 35.51 -25.10
C LYS A 105 31.43 34.41 -24.28
N ILE A 106 32.05 33.97 -23.19
CA ILE A 106 31.46 32.96 -22.30
C ILE A 106 30.20 33.50 -21.63
N ASN A 107 30.21 34.76 -21.19
CA ASN A 107 29.03 35.38 -20.58
C ASN A 107 27.87 35.54 -21.58
N GLU A 108 28.15 35.92 -22.83
CA GLU A 108 27.12 35.98 -23.89
C GLU A 108 26.55 34.61 -24.21
N MET A 109 27.42 33.59 -24.31
CA MET A 109 27.00 32.20 -24.49
C MET A 109 26.11 31.74 -23.32
N TYR A 110 26.51 32.05 -22.09
CA TYR A 110 25.75 31.71 -20.89
C TYR A 110 24.39 32.44 -20.84
N ALA A 111 24.36 33.74 -21.17
CA ALA A 111 23.12 34.51 -21.24
C ALA A 111 22.16 33.95 -22.29
N SER A 112 22.68 33.55 -23.46
CA SER A 112 21.90 32.91 -24.52
C SER A 112 21.28 31.59 -24.02
N LEU A 113 22.09 30.73 -23.40
CA LEU A 113 21.62 29.47 -22.81
C LEU A 113 20.58 29.69 -21.71
N GLN A 114 20.75 30.72 -20.88
CA GLN A 114 19.82 31.04 -19.80
C GLN A 114 18.44 31.46 -20.33
N GLU A 115 18.39 32.26 -21.40
CA GLU A 115 17.12 32.64 -22.04
C GLU A 115 16.46 31.45 -22.75
N GLU A 116 17.24 30.55 -23.36
CA GLU A 116 16.71 29.28 -23.88
C GLU A 116 16.10 28.42 -22.76
N LEU A 117 16.80 28.27 -21.63
CA LEU A 117 16.31 27.52 -20.48
C LEU A 117 15.00 28.12 -19.96
N LYS A 118 14.93 29.45 -19.82
CA LYS A 118 13.71 30.16 -19.42
C LYS A 118 12.56 29.95 -20.39
N SER A 119 12.84 29.93 -21.69
CA SER A 119 11.85 29.62 -22.73
C SER A 119 11.32 28.19 -22.59
N ILE A 120 12.20 27.22 -22.35
CA ILE A 120 11.82 25.81 -22.12
C ILE A 120 11.00 25.68 -20.83
N CYS A 121 11.38 26.34 -19.74
CA CYS A 121 10.64 26.32 -18.48
C CYS A 121 9.18 26.76 -18.67
N LYS A 122 8.93 27.84 -19.42
CA LYS A 122 7.57 28.29 -19.73
C LYS A 122 6.76 27.26 -20.51
N LYS A 123 7.40 26.55 -21.46
CA LYS A 123 6.74 25.48 -22.23
C LYS A 123 6.40 24.28 -21.34
N VAL A 124 7.31 23.91 -20.45
CA VAL A 124 7.11 22.81 -19.49
C VAL A 124 5.96 23.16 -18.54
N GLU A 125 5.95 24.36 -17.97
CA GLU A 125 4.86 24.87 -17.12
C GLU A 125 3.49 24.72 -17.79
N GLN A 126 3.35 25.25 -19.01
CA GLN A 126 2.10 25.12 -19.79
C GLN A 126 1.71 23.66 -20.06
N SER A 127 2.69 22.80 -20.30
CA SER A 127 2.43 21.38 -20.55
C SER A 127 1.99 20.64 -19.29
N GLU A 128 2.56 20.96 -18.12
CA GLU A 128 2.18 20.41 -16.82
C GLU A 128 0.76 20.85 -16.45
N GLU A 129 0.40 22.12 -16.65
CA GLU A 129 -0.97 22.62 -16.46
C GLU A 129 -1.98 21.86 -17.33
N ALA A 130 -1.63 21.60 -18.60
CA ALA A 130 -2.47 20.84 -19.51
C ALA A 130 -2.64 19.37 -19.06
N VAL A 131 -1.57 18.73 -18.60
CA VAL A 131 -1.60 17.37 -18.04
C VAL A 131 -2.44 17.33 -16.76
N GLU A 132 -2.32 18.31 -15.88
CA GLU A 132 -3.09 18.40 -14.64
C GLU A 132 -4.60 18.51 -14.94
N LYS A 133 -4.97 19.39 -15.88
CA LYS A 133 -6.36 19.53 -16.32
C LYS A 133 -6.91 18.23 -16.89
N LEU A 134 -6.14 17.58 -17.77
CA LEU A 134 -6.55 16.31 -18.37
C LEU A 134 -6.69 15.20 -17.32
N LEU A 135 -5.78 15.12 -16.35
CA LEU A 135 -5.82 14.14 -15.28
C LEU A 135 -7.06 14.33 -14.41
N LYS A 136 -7.43 15.58 -14.08
CA LYS A 136 -8.67 15.92 -13.37
C LYS A 136 -9.90 15.44 -14.15
N ASP A 137 -9.95 15.70 -15.45
CA ASP A 137 -11.05 15.27 -16.31
C ASP A 137 -11.17 13.74 -16.40
N VAL A 138 -10.05 13.03 -16.61
CA VAL A 138 -10.02 11.56 -16.66
C VAL A 138 -10.48 10.97 -15.32
N ASN A 139 -10.04 11.53 -14.19
CA ASN A 139 -10.46 11.05 -12.88
C ASN A 139 -11.96 11.30 -12.63
N ARG A 140 -12.48 12.47 -13.01
CA ARG A 140 -13.93 12.75 -12.96
C ARG A 140 -14.73 11.73 -13.78
N LEU A 141 -14.30 11.47 -15.02
CA LEU A 141 -14.95 10.49 -15.90
C LEU A 141 -14.89 9.06 -15.35
N LYS A 142 -13.74 8.64 -14.80
CA LYS A 142 -13.60 7.33 -14.15
C LYS A 142 -14.56 7.17 -12.98
N GLN A 143 -14.74 8.22 -12.16
CA GLN A 143 -15.69 8.21 -11.04
C GLN A 143 -17.14 8.10 -11.52
N GLU A 144 -17.51 8.85 -12.56
CA GLU A 144 -18.84 8.79 -13.15
C GLU A 144 -19.15 7.39 -13.73
N ILE A 145 -18.19 6.80 -14.45
CA ILE A 145 -18.30 5.43 -14.96
C ILE A 145 -18.48 4.45 -13.80
N LYS A 146 -17.73 4.61 -12.70
CA LYS A 146 -17.85 3.74 -11.52
C LYS A 146 -19.25 3.85 -10.89
N LYS A 147 -19.78 5.08 -10.73
CA LYS A 147 -21.13 5.31 -10.19
C LYS A 147 -22.21 4.68 -11.07
N ARG A 148 -22.14 4.88 -12.40
CA ARG A 148 -23.10 4.29 -13.34
C ARG A 148 -23.07 2.76 -13.33
N LYS A 149 -21.87 2.16 -13.31
CA LYS A 149 -21.72 0.70 -13.19
C LYS A 149 -22.32 0.18 -11.89
N GLN A 150 -22.12 0.88 -10.76
CA GLN A 150 -22.69 0.47 -9.49
C GLN A 150 -24.23 0.60 -9.46
N ALA A 151 -24.77 1.68 -10.01
CA ALA A 151 -26.21 1.86 -10.14
C ALA A 151 -26.86 0.79 -11.04
N GLN A 152 -26.17 0.40 -12.13
CA GLN A 152 -26.64 -0.67 -13.01
C GLN A 152 -26.65 -2.03 -12.30
N ILE A 153 -25.58 -2.38 -11.58
CA ILE A 153 -25.53 -3.62 -10.77
C ILE A 153 -26.64 -3.64 -9.72
N GLN A 154 -26.91 -2.50 -9.08
CA GLN A 154 -27.97 -2.40 -8.07
C GLN A 154 -29.36 -2.51 -8.70
N ALA A 155 -29.60 -1.86 -9.84
CA ALA A 155 -30.85 -1.99 -10.58
C ALA A 155 -31.09 -3.42 -11.12
N GLU A 156 -30.04 -4.13 -11.53
CA GLU A 156 -30.12 -5.55 -11.90
C GLU A 156 -30.42 -6.42 -10.69
N ARG A 157 -29.80 -6.18 -9.53
CA ARG A 157 -30.13 -6.88 -8.28
C ARG A 157 -31.57 -6.64 -7.83
N GLU A 158 -32.06 -5.39 -7.85
CA GLU A 158 -33.43 -5.06 -7.48
C GLU A 158 -34.46 -5.72 -8.40
N LYS A 159 -34.18 -5.79 -9.71
CA LYS A 159 -35.01 -6.54 -10.68
C LYS A 159 -35.00 -8.06 -10.45
N THR A 160 -33.92 -8.60 -9.88
CA THR A 160 -33.80 -10.03 -9.58
C THR A 160 -34.48 -10.39 -8.25
N VAL A 161 -34.38 -9.51 -7.24
CA VAL A 161 -35.02 -9.71 -5.92
C VAL A 161 -36.55 -9.64 -5.98
N GLN A 162 -37.12 -8.87 -6.92
CA GLN A 162 -38.58 -8.76 -7.05
C GLN A 162 -39.27 -9.92 -7.78
N LYS A 163 -38.53 -10.88 -8.37
CA LYS A 163 -39.13 -11.86 -9.28
C LYS A 163 -39.27 -13.29 -8.76
N ASP A 164 -38.50 -13.71 -7.77
CA ASP A 164 -38.63 -15.07 -7.25
C ASP A 164 -38.83 -15.05 -5.73
N PRO A 165 -39.93 -15.61 -5.19
CA PRO A 165 -39.92 -16.00 -3.79
C PRO A 165 -38.73 -16.94 -3.60
N GLN A 166 -37.79 -16.56 -2.75
CA GLN A 166 -36.61 -17.37 -2.47
C GLN A 166 -37.06 -18.60 -1.68
N GLU A 167 -37.50 -19.63 -2.39
CA GLU A 167 -37.90 -20.91 -1.82
C GLU A 167 -36.70 -21.58 -1.15
N ASN A 168 -36.93 -22.32 -0.06
CA ASN A 168 -35.88 -23.11 0.57
C ASN A 168 -35.65 -24.37 -0.27
N ILE A 169 -34.81 -24.22 -1.29
CA ILE A 169 -34.43 -25.24 -2.26
C ILE A 169 -34.02 -26.57 -1.58
N PHE A 170 -33.22 -26.49 -0.51
CA PHE A 170 -32.75 -27.68 0.22
C PHE A 170 -33.89 -28.42 0.91
N LEU A 171 -34.80 -27.69 1.56
CA LEU A 171 -35.96 -28.28 2.23
C LEU A 171 -36.93 -28.90 1.21
N CYS A 172 -37.23 -28.20 0.12
CA CYS A 172 -38.11 -28.70 -0.93
C CYS A 172 -37.55 -29.98 -1.58
N GLN A 173 -36.23 -30.02 -1.81
CA GLN A 173 -35.57 -31.22 -2.33
C GLN A 173 -35.57 -32.37 -1.31
N ALA A 174 -35.28 -32.10 -0.03
CA ALA A 174 -35.27 -33.12 1.01
C ALA A 174 -36.66 -33.75 1.22
N LEU A 175 -37.73 -32.95 1.24
CA LEU A 175 -39.10 -33.44 1.37
C LEU A 175 -39.51 -34.33 0.20
N ARG A 176 -39.06 -34.00 -1.02
CA ARG A 176 -39.26 -34.85 -2.20
C ARG A 176 -38.48 -36.16 -2.14
N THR A 177 -37.26 -36.16 -1.62
CA THR A 177 -36.45 -37.37 -1.48
C THR A 177 -36.95 -38.29 -0.37
N PHE A 178 -37.42 -37.75 0.77
CA PHE A 178 -37.89 -38.57 1.90
C PHE A 178 -39.32 -39.06 1.75
N PHE A 179 -40.18 -38.30 1.08
CA PHE A 179 -41.61 -38.62 0.95
C PHE A 179 -42.10 -38.50 -0.50
N PRO A 180 -41.55 -39.26 -1.46
CA PRO A 180 -41.90 -39.12 -2.88
C PRO A 180 -43.38 -39.33 -3.16
N ASP A 181 -44.05 -40.20 -2.41
CA ASP A 181 -45.45 -40.58 -2.63
C ASP A 181 -46.48 -39.60 -2.02
N CYS A 182 -46.02 -38.57 -1.31
CA CYS A 182 -46.88 -37.63 -0.59
C CYS A 182 -46.74 -36.20 -1.15
N GLU A 183 -47.36 -35.93 -2.30
CA GLU A 183 -47.30 -34.61 -2.97
C GLU A 183 -47.72 -33.43 -2.09
N PHE A 184 -48.66 -33.65 -1.16
CA PHE A 184 -49.13 -32.60 -0.24
C PHE A 184 -48.08 -32.18 0.81
N LEU A 185 -47.10 -33.05 1.12
CA LEU A 185 -46.01 -32.76 2.06
C LEU A 185 -44.88 -31.95 1.41
N HIS A 186 -44.88 -31.79 0.07
CA HIS A 186 -43.86 -31.04 -0.65
C HIS A 186 -44.13 -29.52 -0.68
N SER A 187 -45.23 -29.08 -0.09
CA SER A 187 -45.59 -27.67 -0.01
C SER A 187 -45.11 -27.04 1.30
N CYS A 188 -44.61 -25.81 1.20
CA CYS A 188 -44.22 -24.99 2.35
C CYS A 188 -45.16 -23.81 2.58
N VAL A 189 -46.33 -23.79 1.92
CA VAL A 189 -47.27 -22.65 1.94
C VAL A 189 -48.63 -23.08 2.48
N ILE A 190 -49.14 -22.33 3.47
CA ILE A 190 -50.43 -22.60 4.12
C ILE A 190 -51.33 -21.37 4.02
N SER A 191 -52.63 -21.60 3.78
CA SER A 191 -53.65 -20.54 3.81
C SER A 191 -53.91 -20.05 5.23
N LEU A 192 -53.72 -18.74 5.46
CA LEU A 192 -53.92 -18.10 6.75
C LEU A 192 -55.37 -18.23 7.27
N LYS A 193 -56.36 -18.27 6.37
CA LYS A 193 -57.79 -18.34 6.75
C LYS A 193 -58.24 -19.73 7.13
N ASN A 194 -57.87 -20.75 6.35
CA ASN A 194 -58.45 -22.09 6.47
C ASN A 194 -57.43 -23.14 6.95
N ARG A 195 -56.18 -22.75 7.20
CA ARG A 195 -55.06 -23.64 7.55
C ARG A 195 -54.83 -24.81 6.58
N HIS A 196 -55.42 -24.74 5.38
CA HIS A 196 -55.19 -25.70 4.30
C HIS A 196 -53.85 -25.44 3.63
N ILE A 197 -53.16 -26.53 3.30
CA ILE A 197 -51.90 -26.52 2.55
C ILE A 197 -52.19 -26.11 1.10
N SER A 198 -51.45 -25.13 0.58
CA SER A 198 -51.54 -24.68 -0.80
C SER A 198 -50.79 -25.62 -1.74
N LYS A 199 -51.28 -25.81 -2.97
CA LYS A 199 -50.64 -26.66 -4.00
C LYS A 199 -49.37 -26.07 -4.64
N SER A 200 -48.89 -24.92 -4.16
CA SER A 200 -47.64 -24.32 -4.64
C SER A 200 -46.46 -25.14 -4.12
N SER A 201 -45.94 -26.05 -4.95
CA SER A 201 -44.68 -26.77 -4.69
C SER A 201 -43.56 -26.20 -5.57
N CYS A 202 -42.33 -26.28 -5.08
CA CYS A 202 -41.13 -25.79 -5.75
C CYS A 202 -40.92 -26.54 -7.08
N ASN A 203 -41.21 -25.93 -8.23
CA ASN A 203 -41.21 -26.66 -9.52
C ASN A 203 -39.83 -26.90 -10.15
N THR A 204 -38.73 -26.48 -9.50
CA THR A 204 -37.39 -26.60 -10.06
C THR A 204 -36.69 -27.88 -9.58
N ASN A 205 -36.16 -28.66 -10.52
CA ASN A 205 -35.30 -29.81 -10.21
C ASN A 205 -33.93 -29.28 -9.79
N HIS A 206 -33.70 -29.19 -8.49
CA HIS A 206 -32.41 -28.80 -7.94
C HIS A 206 -31.58 -30.07 -7.79
N GLN A 207 -30.63 -30.29 -8.70
CA GLN A 207 -29.65 -31.38 -8.64
C GLN A 207 -28.75 -31.22 -7.40
N LEU A 208 -29.27 -31.58 -6.23
CA LEU A 208 -28.57 -31.52 -4.95
C LEU A 208 -28.45 -32.94 -4.39
N SER A 209 -27.20 -33.35 -4.15
CA SER A 209 -26.78 -34.69 -3.73
C SER A 209 -26.29 -34.66 -2.28
N VAL A 210 -27.16 -34.29 -1.35
CA VAL A 210 -26.87 -34.43 0.08
C VAL A 210 -28.09 -35.03 0.75
N VAL A 211 -28.03 -36.33 1.05
CA VAL A 211 -29.06 -37.05 1.78
C VAL A 211 -28.46 -37.42 3.13
N ASP A 212 -28.97 -36.85 4.21
CA ASP A 212 -28.57 -37.14 5.58
C ASP A 212 -29.76 -37.81 6.28
N ASN A 213 -29.54 -38.83 7.11
CA ASN A 213 -30.65 -39.64 7.66
C ASN A 213 -31.53 -38.82 8.61
N LEU A 214 -32.87 -38.81 8.41
CA LEU A 214 -33.80 -38.02 9.22
C LEU A 214 -33.72 -38.33 10.72
N THR A 215 -33.57 -39.60 11.08
CA THR A 215 -33.44 -40.05 12.46
C THR A 215 -32.76 -41.41 12.48
N LEU A 216 -31.91 -41.66 13.48
CA LEU A 216 -31.29 -42.96 13.73
C LEU A 216 -32.35 -43.92 14.29
N MET A 217 -32.87 -44.82 13.45
CA MET A 217 -33.83 -45.86 13.85
C MET A 217 -33.08 -47.02 14.52
N VAL A 218 -32.77 -46.90 15.81
CA VAL A 218 -32.25 -48.01 16.62
C VAL A 218 -33.30 -48.40 17.65
N GLU A 219 -33.88 -49.57 17.45
CA GLU A 219 -34.73 -50.23 18.45
C GLU A 219 -33.80 -51.05 19.35
N TYR A 220 -33.56 -50.56 20.56
CA TYR A 220 -32.79 -51.30 21.56
C TYR A 220 -33.69 -52.38 22.16
N THR A 221 -33.57 -53.62 21.66
CA THR A 221 -34.13 -54.81 22.31
C THR A 221 -33.04 -55.50 23.11
N ASP A 222 -32.79 -55.00 24.32
CA ASP A 222 -32.32 -55.82 25.44
C ASP A 222 -33.23 -55.43 26.60
N ILE A 223 -34.07 -56.32 27.16
CA ILE A 223 -33.78 -57.27 28.25
C ILE A 223 -35.16 -57.98 28.52
N PRO A 224 -35.29 -59.30 28.84
CA PRO A 224 -35.10 -59.80 30.22
C PRO A 224 -34.77 -61.28 30.47
N GLU A 225 -33.99 -61.56 31.53
CA GLU A 225 -34.23 -62.68 32.44
C GLU A 225 -33.69 -62.41 33.87
N ASP A 226 -34.49 -62.77 34.88
CA ASP A 226 -34.41 -62.49 36.33
C ASP A 226 -33.20 -63.16 37.04
N SER A 227 -32.60 -62.73 38.16
CA SER A 227 -33.03 -62.30 39.52
C SER A 227 -31.75 -61.95 40.35
N PRO A 228 -31.78 -61.57 41.65
CA PRO A 228 -32.53 -60.52 42.35
C PRO A 228 -31.62 -59.58 43.19
N ALA A 229 -32.26 -58.60 43.83
CA ALA A 229 -31.88 -57.91 45.08
C ALA A 229 -31.24 -56.50 45.03
N SER A 230 -32.01 -55.57 45.62
CA SER A 230 -31.61 -54.36 46.34
C SER A 230 -31.25 -53.10 45.54
N SER A 231 -32.22 -52.21 45.39
CA SER A 231 -32.39 -51.06 46.30
C SER A 231 -33.25 -49.96 45.64
N ALA A 232 -34.24 -49.50 46.40
CA ALA A 232 -35.15 -48.45 46.01
C ALA A 232 -34.43 -47.10 45.87
N ARG A 233 -34.82 -46.30 44.86
CA ARG A 233 -35.05 -44.86 45.06
C ARG A 233 -35.92 -44.24 43.97
N GLN A 234 -36.85 -43.44 44.45
CA GLN A 234 -38.06 -42.94 43.81
C GLN A 234 -37.82 -41.85 42.76
N MET A 235 -38.74 -41.77 41.81
CA MET A 235 -38.98 -40.64 40.92
C MET A 235 -39.20 -39.32 41.70
N LYS A 236 -38.73 -38.21 41.14
CA LYS A 236 -39.26 -36.87 41.44
C LYS A 236 -39.58 -36.10 40.16
N LYS A 237 -40.89 -35.98 39.90
CA LYS A 237 -41.53 -34.89 39.14
C LYS A 237 -41.13 -33.54 39.74
N ARG A 238 -40.90 -32.52 38.90
CA ARG A 238 -41.02 -31.11 39.32
C ARG A 238 -42.20 -30.47 38.60
N LYS A 239 -43.18 -30.06 39.41
CA LYS A 239 -44.31 -29.18 39.08
C LYS A 239 -43.82 -27.72 39.02
N ALA A 240 -44.47 -26.94 38.17
CA ALA A 240 -44.44 -25.48 38.15
C ALA A 240 -45.27 -24.89 39.32
N LEU A 241 -44.90 -23.68 39.76
CA LEU A 241 -45.82 -22.73 40.41
C LEU A 241 -45.35 -21.28 40.15
N ASP A 242 -46.34 -20.45 39.81
CA ASP A 242 -46.38 -19.02 39.50
C ASP A 242 -45.82 -18.06 40.57
N THR A 243 -45.37 -16.88 40.12
CA THR A 243 -46.00 -15.55 40.38
C THR A 243 -45.19 -14.48 39.61
N ASP A 244 -45.75 -13.80 38.60
CA ASP A 244 -46.55 -12.55 38.67
C ASP A 244 -45.67 -11.36 39.16
N ASP A 245 -45.54 -10.21 38.51
CA ASP A 245 -46.18 -9.61 37.35
C ASP A 245 -45.38 -8.34 36.94
N ARG A 246 -45.75 -7.77 35.78
CA ARG A 246 -45.66 -6.34 35.42
C ARG A 246 -44.48 -5.81 34.57
N TRP A 247 -44.85 -5.61 33.30
CA TRP A 247 -44.31 -4.72 32.26
C TRP A 247 -43.75 -3.37 32.72
N GLN A 248 -42.74 -2.83 32.01
CA GLN A 248 -42.88 -1.66 31.10
C GLN A 248 -41.58 -1.33 30.33
N PHE A 249 -41.76 -0.91 29.08
CA PHE A 249 -40.77 -0.47 28.09
C PHE A 249 -39.97 0.78 28.51
N LYS A 250 -38.68 0.88 28.09
CA LYS A 250 -38.16 1.95 27.17
C LYS A 250 -36.62 1.95 27.01
N LYS A 251 -36.23 2.07 25.73
CA LYS A 251 -35.07 2.81 25.16
C LYS A 251 -33.64 2.31 25.39
N SER A 252 -33.13 1.69 24.32
CA SER A 252 -31.89 2.04 23.59
C SER A 252 -30.92 3.05 24.24
N ARG A 253 -29.65 2.64 24.38
CA ARG A 253 -28.48 3.46 24.04
C ARG A 253 -27.28 2.60 23.67
N LEU A 254 -26.72 2.98 22.52
CA LEU A 254 -25.36 2.74 22.03
C LEU A 254 -24.32 2.96 23.14
N LEU A 255 -23.25 2.16 23.14
CA LEU A 255 -21.87 2.59 23.37
C LEU A 255 -20.92 1.44 22.99
N GLU A 256 -20.09 1.71 21.98
CA GLU A 256 -18.83 1.01 21.72
C GLU A 256 -17.94 1.05 22.98
N ILE A 257 -17.05 0.07 23.13
CA ILE A 257 -15.60 0.26 23.32
C ILE A 257 -14.91 -1.11 23.42
N HIS A 258 -13.96 -1.29 22.50
CA HIS A 258 -12.75 -2.11 22.52
C HIS A 258 -12.64 -3.33 23.46
N ASN A 259 -12.33 -4.48 22.87
CA ASN A 259 -11.48 -5.48 23.51
C ASN A 259 -10.40 -6.01 22.55
N ARG A 260 -9.18 -6.05 23.10
CA ARG A 260 -7.87 -6.45 22.53
C ARG A 260 -7.85 -7.80 21.80
N PRO A 261 -6.90 -7.98 20.86
CA PRO A 261 -6.47 -9.31 20.43
C PRO A 261 -5.56 -9.99 21.48
N SER A 262 -5.67 -11.31 21.50
CA SER A 262 -5.08 -12.29 22.41
C SER A 262 -3.55 -12.36 22.36
N LYS A 263 -2.95 -12.50 23.55
CA LYS A 263 -1.57 -12.95 23.75
C LYS A 263 -1.44 -14.41 23.35
N THR A 264 -0.34 -14.76 22.69
CA THR A 264 0.15 -16.13 22.60
C THR A 264 1.53 -16.15 23.21
N ASP A 265 1.67 -16.92 24.28
CA ASP A 265 2.91 -17.23 24.96
C ASP A 265 3.76 -18.15 24.08
N THR A 266 5.04 -17.85 23.92
CA THR A 266 6.08 -18.88 23.72
C THR A 266 7.40 -18.35 24.26
N ASP A 267 7.80 -18.93 25.37
CA ASP A 267 9.14 -18.90 25.94
C ASP A 267 10.17 -19.43 24.92
N SER A 268 11.27 -18.71 24.72
CA SER A 268 12.58 -19.35 24.75
C SER A 268 13.67 -18.33 25.10
N SER A 269 14.16 -18.46 26.32
CA SER A 269 15.45 -17.95 26.80
C SER A 269 16.57 -18.31 25.83
N ASN A 270 17.42 -17.33 25.49
CA ASN A 270 18.86 -17.49 25.69
C ASN A 270 19.56 -16.13 25.79
N GLN A 271 20.12 -15.97 26.98
CA GLN A 271 21.03 -14.97 27.48
C GLN A 271 22.40 -15.17 26.79
N GLU A 272 23.03 -14.11 26.27
CA GLU A 272 24.46 -13.88 26.49
C GLU A 272 24.91 -12.47 26.12
N LYS A 273 25.38 -11.78 27.17
CA LYS A 273 26.51 -10.85 27.25
C LYS A 273 26.43 -9.51 26.52
N ALA A 274 26.09 -8.53 27.36
CA ALA A 274 26.61 -7.18 27.32
C ALA A 274 28.15 -7.14 27.26
N SER A 275 28.69 -6.15 26.55
CA SER A 275 29.96 -5.52 26.90
C SER A 275 29.85 -4.03 26.60
N THR A 276 29.81 -3.29 27.70
CA THR A 276 29.97 -1.85 27.85
C THR A 276 31.43 -1.44 27.69
N SER A 277 31.71 -0.32 27.02
CA SER A 277 32.77 0.61 27.44
C SER A 277 32.55 1.96 26.78
N SER A 278 32.24 2.96 27.60
CA SER A 278 32.25 4.41 27.28
C SER A 278 33.67 4.99 27.50
N PRO A 279 33.88 6.31 27.62
CA PRO A 279 34.40 7.19 26.57
C PRO A 279 35.78 7.79 26.93
N GLU A 280 36.48 8.39 25.96
CA GLU A 280 37.58 9.32 26.26
C GLU A 280 37.16 10.73 25.87
N THR A 281 37.02 11.54 26.91
CA THR A 281 36.96 13.00 26.93
C THR A 281 38.34 13.57 26.65
N ASP A 282 38.42 14.63 25.84
CA ASP A 282 39.45 15.65 26.00
C ASP A 282 38.77 17.01 25.83
N GLU A 283 38.51 17.66 26.96
CA GLU A 283 38.22 19.09 27.02
C GLU A 283 39.57 19.77 27.23
N ASP A 284 39.97 20.64 26.29
CA ASP A 284 40.82 21.75 26.67
C ASP A 284 40.37 23.04 25.98
N ILE A 285 40.36 24.06 26.83
CA ILE A 285 39.66 25.34 26.75
C ILE A 285 40.56 26.35 26.05
N GLU A 286 40.02 27.12 25.11
CA GLU A 286 40.44 28.51 24.95
C GLU A 286 39.26 29.44 24.70
N LYS A 287 39.05 30.33 25.68
CA LYS A 287 38.10 31.43 25.65
C LYS A 287 38.67 32.56 24.80
N MET A 288 37.92 33.01 23.80
CA MET A 288 37.94 34.42 23.39
C MET A 288 36.49 34.90 23.25
N LYS A 289 36.17 35.92 24.05
CA LYS A 289 34.98 36.77 23.90
C LYS A 289 35.22 37.72 22.73
N ASP A 290 34.28 37.83 21.80
CA ASP A 290 33.38 38.99 21.68
C ASP A 290 32.59 38.92 20.36
N SER A 291 31.31 39.32 20.48
CA SER A 291 30.44 39.96 19.45
C SER A 291 30.37 39.37 18.03
N ASP A 292 29.24 38.77 17.66
CA ASP A 292 28.22 39.47 16.84
C ASP A 292 27.07 38.55 16.40
N GLU A 293 25.91 39.17 16.24
CA GLU A 293 24.60 38.59 15.91
C GLU A 293 24.62 37.64 14.70
N TYR A 294 24.09 36.43 14.87
CA TYR A 294 23.74 35.54 13.76
C TYR A 294 22.40 35.98 13.14
N PRO A 295 22.32 36.28 11.83
CA PRO A 295 21.04 36.50 11.18
C PRO A 295 20.34 35.16 10.90
N GLN A 296 19.06 35.15 11.25
CA GLN A 296 18.13 34.04 11.12
C GLN A 296 17.90 33.68 9.63
N SER A 297 18.05 32.40 9.28
CA SER A 297 17.84 31.88 7.93
C SER A 297 16.37 31.97 7.51
N PRO A 298 16.05 32.25 6.23
CA PRO A 298 14.66 32.27 5.78
C PRO A 298 14.17 30.85 5.55
N THR A 299 13.07 30.51 6.20
CA THR A 299 12.30 29.28 5.97
C THR A 299 11.56 29.38 4.63
N PHE A 300 11.55 28.30 3.86
CA PHE A 300 10.70 28.11 2.66
C PHE A 300 9.22 27.95 3.02
#